data_AF-A0A9D2Q4K2-F1
#
_entry.id   AF-A0A9D2Q4K2-F1
#
_cell.length_a   1.000
_cell.length_b   1.000
_cell.length_c   1.000
_cell.angle_alpha   90.00
_cell.angle_beta   90.00
_cell.angle_gamma   90.00
#
_symmetry.space_group_name_H-M   'P 1'
#
loop_
_entity.id
_entity.type
_entity.pdbx_description
1 polymer ?
#
loop_
_entity_poly.entity_id
_entity_poly.type
_entity_poly.pdbx_seq_one_letter_code
_entity_poly.pdbx_strand_id
1 'polypeptide(L)'
;MSSLLSVVRFYQMLGDSGYLYFSFPVTPTQHMLARALVGTTWTVGFLLACGLFFFFFSVAPEVNFSELSASPVKWLAVGIILLSVAEVIVSIMSGYFAMFLCCAIGAQWTQRRLLATFVAYLVMGAISQALSTLILVFAWLFNAPIIWLQSLFDLSVYNIVSVAGFFQLTIPIWIALFYTIITGAVCFYFTKKLLEKRLNLP
;
A
#
# COMPACT_ATOMS: atom_id res chain seq x y z
N MET A 1 -7.04 -10.71 -13.39
CA MET A 1 -8.32 -11.45 -13.23
C MET A 1 -8.45 -12.18 -11.89
N SER A 2 -7.37 -12.74 -11.33
CA SER A 2 -7.37 -13.45 -10.03
C SER A 2 -7.75 -12.58 -8.82
N SER A 3 -7.32 -11.32 -8.77
CA SER A 3 -7.59 -10.39 -7.66
C SER A 3 -9.04 -9.91 -7.56
N LEU A 4 -9.72 -9.70 -8.68
CA LEU A 4 -11.15 -9.33 -8.67
C LEU A 4 -12.02 -10.52 -8.28
N LEU A 5 -11.66 -11.73 -8.74
CA LEU A 5 -12.40 -12.95 -8.41
C LEU A 5 -12.32 -13.29 -6.91
N SER A 6 -11.20 -13.01 -6.24
CA SER A 6 -11.07 -13.23 -4.80
C SER A 6 -11.97 -12.31 -3.97
N VAL A 7 -12.19 -11.08 -4.44
CA VAL A 7 -13.08 -10.09 -3.82
C VAL A 7 -14.55 -10.39 -4.11
N VAL A 8 -14.89 -10.72 -5.36
CA VAL A 8 -16.26 -11.13 -5.73
C VAL A 8 -16.67 -12.39 -4.97
N ARG A 9 -15.79 -13.38 -4.84
CA ARG A 9 -16.07 -14.59 -4.04
C ARG A 9 -16.19 -14.29 -2.55
N PHE A 10 -15.42 -13.34 -2.02
CA PHE A 10 -15.59 -12.88 -0.63
C PHE A 10 -16.93 -12.16 -0.44
N TYR A 11 -17.33 -11.35 -1.41
CA TYR A 11 -18.63 -10.67 -1.40
C TYR A 11 -19.81 -11.66 -1.46
N GLN A 12 -19.70 -12.70 -2.28
CA GLN A 12 -20.67 -13.80 -2.34
C GLN A 12 -20.72 -14.62 -1.04
N MET A 13 -19.57 -14.84 -0.38
CA MET A 13 -19.50 -15.47 0.95
C MET A 13 -20.31 -14.73 2.02
N LEU A 14 -20.29 -13.39 2.01
CA LEU A 14 -21.04 -12.57 2.98
C LEU A 14 -22.55 -12.51 2.71
N GLY A 15 -23.00 -13.04 1.57
CA GLY A 15 -24.37 -12.91 1.07
C GLY A 15 -25.23 -14.16 1.21
N ASP A 16 -25.01 -15.14 0.32
CA ASP A 16 -25.87 -16.34 0.15
C ASP A 16 -25.20 -17.65 0.59
N SER A 17 -23.86 -17.67 0.70
CA SER A 17 -23.10 -18.91 0.99
C SER A 17 -22.56 -18.99 2.42
N GLY A 18 -22.87 -18.00 3.28
CA GLY A 18 -22.30 -17.90 4.63
C GLY A 18 -22.50 -19.17 5.47
N TYR A 19 -23.65 -19.84 5.30
CA TYR A 19 -24.00 -21.07 6.01
C TYR A 19 -23.09 -22.27 5.68
N LEU A 20 -22.54 -22.35 4.45
CA LEU A 20 -21.68 -23.46 4.02
C LEU A 20 -20.21 -23.29 4.46
N TYR A 21 -19.77 -22.04 4.60
CA TYR A 21 -18.41 -21.73 5.05
C TYR A 21 -18.24 -21.82 6.57
N PHE A 22 -19.34 -21.82 7.32
CA PHE A 22 -19.36 -22.14 8.75
C PHE A 22 -19.11 -23.61 9.08
N SER A 23 -19.15 -24.50 8.08
CA SER A 23 -18.88 -25.92 8.27
C SER A 23 -17.40 -26.28 8.18
N PHE A 24 -16.53 -25.35 7.76
CA PHE A 24 -15.08 -25.61 7.70
C PHE A 24 -14.37 -25.06 8.95
N PRO A 25 -13.44 -25.82 9.57
CA PRO A 25 -12.74 -25.47 10.80
C PRO A 25 -11.65 -24.40 10.59
N VAL A 26 -11.86 -23.46 9.66
CA VAL A 26 -10.89 -22.44 9.28
C VAL A 26 -11.49 -21.07 9.56
N THR A 27 -10.76 -20.25 10.31
CA THR A 27 -11.25 -18.92 10.68
C THR A 27 -11.33 -18.02 9.44
N PRO A 28 -12.39 -17.19 9.28
CA PRO A 28 -12.58 -16.33 8.11
C PRO A 28 -11.42 -15.32 7.92
N THR A 29 -10.73 -14.98 9.01
CA THR A 29 -9.50 -14.18 9.04
C THR A 29 -8.32 -14.85 8.33
N GLN A 30 -8.15 -16.17 8.44
CA GLN A 30 -7.09 -16.91 7.74
C GLN A 30 -7.32 -16.93 6.22
N HIS A 31 -8.57 -17.06 5.78
CA HIS A 31 -8.91 -16.97 4.36
C HIS A 31 -8.70 -15.57 3.78
N MET A 32 -8.99 -14.53 4.57
CA MET A 32 -8.72 -13.15 4.19
C MET A 32 -7.21 -12.89 4.02
N LEU A 33 -6.38 -13.34 4.97
CA LEU A 33 -4.92 -13.21 4.89
C LEU A 33 -4.34 -13.99 3.71
N ALA A 34 -4.77 -15.24 3.50
CA ALA A 34 -4.29 -16.06 2.39
C ALA A 34 -4.62 -15.42 1.03
N ARG A 35 -5.83 -14.86 0.87
CA ARG A 35 -6.22 -14.16 -0.37
C ARG A 35 -5.49 -12.84 -0.55
N ALA A 36 -5.22 -12.10 0.53
CA ALA A 36 -4.42 -10.90 0.48
C ALA A 36 -2.99 -11.22 0.01
N LEU A 37 -2.34 -12.25 0.57
CA LEU A 37 -0.97 -12.65 0.21
C LEU A 37 -0.85 -13.17 -1.23
N VAL A 38 -1.82 -13.96 -1.69
CA VAL A 38 -1.84 -14.42 -3.09
C VAL A 38 -2.10 -13.25 -4.04
N GLY A 39 -2.97 -12.31 -3.65
CA GLY A 39 -3.21 -11.09 -4.40
C GLY A 39 -1.96 -10.22 -4.52
N THR A 40 -1.29 -9.95 -3.39
CA THR A 40 -0.08 -9.12 -3.34
C THR A 40 1.05 -9.73 -4.16
N THR A 41 1.32 -11.04 -4.01
CA THR A 41 2.38 -11.71 -4.78
C THR A 41 2.13 -11.64 -6.28
N TRP A 42 0.88 -11.82 -6.73
CA TRP A 42 0.54 -11.68 -8.15
C TRP A 42 0.72 -10.25 -8.66
N THR A 43 0.26 -9.25 -7.90
CA THR A 43 0.43 -7.83 -8.30
C THR A 43 1.88 -7.40 -8.33
N VAL A 44 2.69 -7.87 -7.37
CA VAL A 44 4.14 -7.58 -7.33
C VAL A 44 4.83 -8.24 -8.51
N GLY A 45 4.49 -9.49 -8.83
CA GLY A 45 5.01 -10.18 -10.00
C GLY A 45 4.69 -9.44 -11.31
N PHE A 46 3.46 -8.92 -11.44
CA PHE A 46 3.06 -8.12 -12.60
C PHE A 46 3.81 -6.79 -12.68
N LEU A 47 3.96 -6.09 -11.55
CA LEU A 47 4.73 -4.84 -11.48
C LEU A 47 6.20 -5.04 -11.87
N LEU A 48 6.83 -6.12 -11.38
CA LEU A 48 8.20 -6.46 -11.77
C LEU A 48 8.31 -6.79 -13.26
N ALA A 49 7.36 -7.56 -13.81
CA ALA A 49 7.34 -7.87 -15.24
C ALA A 49 7.19 -6.60 -16.11
N CYS A 50 6.28 -5.70 -15.74
CA CYS A 50 6.14 -4.40 -16.40
C CYS A 50 7.41 -3.56 -16.25
N GLY A 51 7.99 -3.48 -15.06
CA GLY A 51 9.22 -2.73 -14.79
C GLY A 51 10.39 -3.23 -15.65
N LEU A 52 10.57 -4.55 -15.73
CA LEU A 52 11.58 -5.16 -16.60
C LEU A 52 11.31 -4.86 -18.08
N PHE A 53 10.05 -4.96 -18.52
CA PHE A 53 9.69 -4.65 -19.90
C PHE A 53 10.03 -3.19 -20.25
N PHE A 54 9.66 -2.23 -19.40
CA PHE A 54 10.04 -0.83 -19.57
C PHE A 54 11.55 -0.62 -19.54
N PHE A 55 12.25 -1.28 -18.63
CA PHE A 55 13.71 -1.19 -18.54
C PHE A 55 14.38 -1.69 -19.84
N PHE A 56 13.96 -2.85 -20.37
CA PHE A 56 14.52 -3.41 -21.60
C PHE A 56 14.19 -2.58 -22.84
N PHE A 57 13.00 -1.97 -22.92
CA PHE A 57 12.59 -1.17 -24.08
C PHE A 57 13.11 0.28 -24.07
N SER A 58 13.24 0.90 -22.89
CA SER A 58 13.54 2.34 -22.78
C SER A 58 14.93 2.66 -22.24
N VAL A 59 15.53 1.79 -21.43
CA VAL A 59 16.74 2.12 -20.65
C VAL A 59 17.94 1.25 -21.03
N ALA A 60 17.72 -0.05 -21.24
CA ALA A 60 18.76 -1.02 -21.59
C ALA A 60 19.68 -0.65 -22.77
N PRO A 61 19.21 0.02 -23.86
CA PRO A 61 20.12 0.37 -24.96
C PRO A 61 21.12 1.49 -24.62
N GLU A 62 20.93 2.24 -23.53
CA GLU A 62 21.73 3.42 -23.19
C GLU A 62 22.61 3.27 -21.94
N VAL A 63 22.47 2.16 -21.19
CA VAL A 63 23.14 1.99 -19.89
C VAL A 63 24.44 1.18 -19.96
N ASN A 64 25.58 1.83 -19.67
CA ASN A 64 26.85 1.16 -19.42
C ASN A 64 26.90 0.60 -18.00
N PHE A 65 26.69 -0.72 -17.86
CA PHE A 65 26.70 -1.43 -16.58
C PHE A 65 28.07 -1.42 -15.84
N SER A 66 29.16 -1.09 -16.53
CA SER A 66 30.51 -1.05 -15.96
C SER A 66 30.75 0.09 -14.96
N GLU A 67 29.91 1.12 -14.96
CA GLU A 67 30.06 2.26 -14.04
C GLU A 67 29.32 2.04 -12.71
N LEU A 68 28.54 0.98 -12.58
CA LEU A 68 27.60 0.79 -11.46
C LEU A 68 28.28 0.52 -10.11
N SER A 69 29.56 0.10 -10.11
CA SER A 69 30.27 -0.41 -8.93
C SER A 69 31.14 0.60 -8.15
N ALA A 70 31.35 1.83 -8.65
CA ALA A 70 32.47 2.65 -8.20
C ALA A 70 32.17 3.79 -7.19
N SER A 71 30.91 4.07 -6.84
CA SER A 71 30.59 5.28 -6.04
C SER A 71 29.65 5.03 -4.84
N PRO A 72 29.93 5.58 -3.64
CA PRO A 72 29.08 5.45 -2.46
C PRO A 72 27.68 6.06 -2.63
N VAL A 73 27.53 7.05 -3.51
CA VAL A 73 26.24 7.67 -3.88
C VAL A 73 25.29 6.66 -4.52
N LYS A 74 25.81 5.68 -5.27
CA LYS A 74 25.00 4.64 -5.92
C LYS A 74 24.45 3.64 -4.92
N TRP A 75 25.19 3.28 -3.88
CA TRP A 75 24.70 2.42 -2.78
C TRP A 75 23.56 3.08 -2.01
N LEU A 76 23.65 4.39 -1.80
CA LEU A 76 22.59 5.18 -1.19
C LEU A 76 21.33 5.22 -2.08
N ALA A 77 21.48 5.39 -3.38
CA ALA A 77 20.37 5.31 -4.34
C ALA A 77 19.71 3.92 -4.33
N VAL A 78 20.50 2.83 -4.29
CA VAL A 78 19.96 1.46 -4.16
C VAL A 78 19.14 1.29 -2.89
N GLY A 79 19.60 1.85 -1.75
CA GLY A 79 18.85 1.82 -0.49
C GLY A 79 17.49 2.54 -0.58
N ILE A 80 17.45 3.71 -1.21
CA ILE A 80 16.20 4.47 -1.43
C ILE A 80 15.25 3.70 -2.35
N ILE A 81 15.78 3.12 -3.44
CA ILE A 81 14.99 2.29 -4.35
C ILE A 81 14.38 1.11 -3.60
N LEU A 82 15.18 0.39 -2.81
CA LEU A 82 14.71 -0.77 -2.05
C LEU A 82 13.63 -0.38 -1.02
N LEU A 83 13.79 0.77 -0.35
CA LEU A 83 12.79 1.29 0.58
C LEU A 83 11.48 1.65 -0.14
N SER A 84 11.56 2.30 -1.31
CA SER A 84 10.37 2.64 -2.10
C SER A 84 9.64 1.39 -2.61
N VAL A 85 10.37 0.36 -3.03
CA VAL A 85 9.78 -0.94 -3.42
C VAL A 85 9.07 -1.58 -2.23
N ALA A 86 9.66 -1.55 -1.04
CA ALA A 86 9.02 -2.06 0.17
C ALA A 86 7.72 -1.30 0.50
N GLU A 87 7.72 0.03 0.38
CA GLU A 87 6.54 0.87 0.60
C GLU A 87 5.40 0.53 -0.39
N VAL A 88 5.70 0.34 -1.66
CA VAL A 88 4.73 -0.08 -2.67
C VAL A 88 4.10 -1.44 -2.33
N ILE A 89 4.92 -2.43 -1.92
CA ILE A 89 4.43 -3.76 -1.54
C ILE A 89 3.45 -3.66 -0.35
N VAL A 90 3.83 -2.90 0.68
CA VAL A 90 2.99 -2.69 1.87
C VAL A 90 1.70 -1.94 1.52
N SER A 91 1.77 -0.93 0.65
CA SER A 91 0.63 -0.15 0.18
C SER A 91 -0.41 -1.02 -0.54
N ILE A 92 0.04 -1.92 -1.42
CA ILE A 92 -0.85 -2.86 -2.11
C ILE A 92 -1.56 -3.79 -1.11
N MET A 93 -0.84 -4.32 -0.12
CA MET A 93 -1.42 -5.17 0.92
C MET A 93 -2.46 -4.41 1.76
N SER A 94 -2.15 -3.18 2.14
CA SER A 94 -3.06 -2.28 2.85
C SER A 94 -4.33 -2.00 2.02
N GLY A 95 -4.19 -1.80 0.70
CA GLY A 95 -5.31 -1.62 -0.22
C GLY A 95 -6.28 -2.82 -0.26
N TYR A 96 -5.76 -4.05 -0.24
CA TYR A 96 -6.60 -5.25 -0.13
C TYR A 96 -7.40 -5.29 1.17
N PHE A 97 -6.78 -4.93 2.31
CA PHE A 97 -7.49 -4.85 3.60
C PHE A 97 -8.58 -3.78 3.61
N ALA A 98 -8.32 -2.61 3.02
CA ALA A 98 -9.33 -1.56 2.88
C ALA A 98 -10.52 -2.04 2.03
N MET A 99 -10.27 -2.77 0.94
CA MET A 99 -11.33 -3.32 0.10
C MET A 99 -12.18 -4.36 0.85
N PHE A 100 -11.54 -5.25 1.62
CA PHE A 100 -12.27 -6.22 2.45
C PHE A 100 -13.12 -5.55 3.53
N LEU A 101 -12.62 -4.46 4.14
CA LEU A 101 -13.40 -3.66 5.08
C LEU A 101 -14.63 -3.04 4.40
N CYS A 102 -14.48 -2.46 3.22
CA CYS A 102 -15.60 -1.89 2.46
C CYS A 102 -16.65 -2.95 2.14
N CYS A 103 -16.23 -4.16 1.74
CA CYS A 103 -17.12 -5.30 1.54
C CYS A 103 -17.86 -5.70 2.83
N ALA A 104 -17.16 -5.74 3.97
CA ALA A 104 -17.75 -6.08 5.26
C ALA A 104 -18.78 -5.03 5.73
N ILE A 105 -18.51 -3.75 5.51
CA ILE A 105 -19.45 -2.65 5.82
C ILE A 105 -20.69 -2.75 4.92
N GLY A 106 -20.52 -2.87 3.60
CA GLY A 106 -21.67 -2.91 2.69
C GLY A 106 -22.54 -4.16 2.83
N ALA A 107 -21.98 -5.27 3.32
CA ALA A 107 -22.75 -6.48 3.64
C ALA A 107 -23.75 -6.30 4.79
N GLN A 108 -23.64 -5.24 5.61
CA GLN A 108 -24.60 -4.94 6.67
C GLN A 108 -26.00 -4.57 6.13
N TRP A 109 -26.08 -3.99 4.93
CA TRP A 109 -27.35 -3.58 4.31
C TRP A 109 -27.93 -4.67 3.39
N THR A 110 -28.91 -5.44 3.86
CA THR A 110 -29.45 -6.62 3.14
C THR A 110 -30.09 -6.31 1.77
N GLN A 111 -30.73 -5.15 1.58
CA GLN A 111 -31.46 -4.86 0.34
C GLN A 111 -30.65 -4.17 -0.77
N ARG A 112 -29.57 -3.43 -0.45
CA ARG A 112 -28.76 -2.68 -1.43
C ARG A 112 -27.27 -2.86 -1.20
N ARG A 113 -26.85 -4.11 -0.95
CA ARG A 113 -25.47 -4.47 -0.57
C ARG A 113 -24.43 -3.88 -1.52
N LEU A 114 -24.67 -3.86 -2.84
CA LEU A 114 -23.66 -3.46 -3.84
C LEU A 114 -23.45 -1.95 -3.86
N LEU A 115 -24.54 -1.19 -3.78
CA LEU A 115 -24.49 0.27 -3.63
C LEU A 115 -23.80 0.66 -2.33
N ALA A 116 -24.11 -0.03 -1.22
CA ALA A 116 -23.49 0.26 0.08
C ALA A 116 -21.97 0.01 0.05
N THR A 117 -21.49 -1.06 -0.57
CA THR A 117 -20.03 -1.29 -0.74
C THR A 117 -19.37 -0.26 -1.62
N PHE A 118 -20.03 0.16 -2.70
CA PHE A 118 -19.48 1.16 -3.61
C PHE A 118 -19.35 2.52 -2.93
N VAL A 119 -20.39 2.96 -2.21
CA VAL A 119 -20.35 4.20 -1.44
C VAL A 119 -19.29 4.13 -0.33
N ALA A 120 -19.19 3.00 0.39
CA ALA A 120 -18.17 2.81 1.41
C ALA A 120 -16.75 2.91 0.82
N TYR A 121 -16.52 2.34 -0.37
CA TYR A 121 -15.24 2.45 -1.06
C TYR A 121 -14.90 3.89 -1.45
N LEU A 122 -15.87 4.66 -1.97
CA LEU A 122 -15.66 6.07 -2.30
C LEU A 122 -15.34 6.92 -1.07
N VAL A 123 -16.08 6.72 0.03
CA VAL A 123 -15.86 7.47 1.27
C VAL A 123 -14.50 7.11 1.88
N MET A 124 -14.16 5.82 1.95
CA MET A 124 -12.85 5.38 2.46
C MET A 124 -11.70 5.88 1.58
N GLY A 125 -11.88 5.88 0.25
CA GLY A 125 -10.90 6.42 -0.69
C GLY A 125 -10.71 7.93 -0.51
N ALA A 126 -11.80 8.69 -0.35
CA ALA A 126 -11.72 10.13 -0.11
C ALA A 126 -11.01 10.45 1.21
N ILE A 127 -11.29 9.69 2.28
CA ILE A 127 -10.64 9.85 3.58
C ILE A 127 -9.15 9.51 3.49
N SER A 128 -8.79 8.39 2.87
CA SER A 128 -7.39 7.97 2.76
C SER A 128 -6.56 8.93 1.89
N GLN A 129 -7.17 9.50 0.85
CA GLN A 129 -6.54 10.49 -0.02
C GLN A 129 -6.42 11.86 0.66
N ALA A 130 -7.42 12.28 1.43
CA ALA A 130 -7.32 13.50 2.24
C ALA A 130 -6.21 13.37 3.29
N LEU A 131 -6.11 12.22 3.96
CA LEU A 131 -5.05 11.97 4.93
C LEU A 131 -3.66 11.91 4.30
N SER A 132 -3.50 11.24 3.15
CA SER A 132 -2.20 11.15 2.48
C SER A 132 -1.72 12.51 1.99
N THR A 133 -2.61 13.33 1.43
CA THR A 133 -2.28 14.69 1.00
C THR A 133 -1.86 15.57 2.17
N LEU A 134 -2.56 15.50 3.30
CA LEU A 134 -2.16 16.22 4.52
C LEU A 134 -0.76 15.80 4.99
N ILE A 135 -0.47 14.50 5.04
CA ILE A 135 0.84 13.99 5.46
C ILE A 135 1.96 14.49 4.54
N LEU A 136 1.74 14.47 3.22
CA LEU A 136 2.70 14.97 2.25
C LEU A 136 2.93 16.47 2.40
N VAL A 137 1.87 17.25 2.64
CA VAL A 137 1.99 18.69 2.91
C VAL A 137 2.78 18.95 4.20
N PHE A 138 2.50 18.21 5.28
CA PHE A 138 3.27 18.32 6.52
C PHE A 138 4.74 17.92 6.34
N ALA A 139 5.00 16.83 5.61
CA ALA A 139 6.36 16.41 5.29
C ALA A 139 7.10 17.47 4.48
N TRP A 140 6.43 18.12 3.52
CA TRP A 140 7.00 19.21 2.74
C TRP A 140 7.27 20.46 3.59
N LEU A 141 6.33 20.86 4.45
CA LEU A 141 6.50 22.00 5.36
C LEU A 141 7.64 21.80 6.37
N PHE A 142 7.85 20.57 6.84
CA PHE A 142 8.98 20.25 7.72
C PHE A 142 10.33 20.33 6.99
N ASN A 143 10.32 20.03 5.69
CA ASN A 143 11.50 19.98 4.84
C ASN A 143 11.87 21.35 4.24
N ALA A 144 10.87 22.20 4.01
CA ALA A 144 11.04 23.52 3.40
C ALA A 144 12.10 24.39 4.10
N PRO A 145 12.12 24.57 5.44
CA PRO A 145 13.11 25.42 6.11
C PRO A 145 14.56 24.98 5.86
N ILE A 146 14.79 23.67 5.74
CA ILE A 146 16.10 23.09 5.45
C ILE A 146 16.54 23.46 4.02
N ILE A 147 15.63 23.38 3.04
CA ILE A 147 15.86 23.77 1.64
C ILE A 147 16.15 25.27 1.53
N TRP A 148 15.38 26.09 2.23
CA TRP A 148 15.60 27.54 2.28
C TRP A 148 16.97 27.89 2.87
N LEU A 149 17.37 27.25 3.97
CA LEU A 149 18.69 27.47 4.57
C LEU A 149 19.82 27.03 3.63
N GLN A 150 19.69 25.88 2.97
CA GLN A 150 20.68 25.39 2.00
C GLN A 150 20.88 26.35 0.83
N SER A 151 19.78 26.97 0.37
CA SER A 151 19.79 27.93 -0.75
C SER A 151 20.45 29.27 -0.36
N LEU A 152 20.36 29.67 0.91
CA LEU A 152 21.00 30.89 1.41
C LEU A 152 22.52 30.77 1.57
N PHE A 153 23.04 29.55 1.78
CA PHE A 153 24.46 29.28 2.00
C PHE A 153 25.17 28.64 0.79
N ASP A 154 24.49 28.50 -0.35
CA ASP A 154 25.01 27.91 -1.60
C ASP A 154 25.69 26.53 -1.43
N LEU A 155 25.21 25.74 -0.45
CA LEU A 155 25.74 24.42 -0.09
C LEU A 155 25.21 23.29 -1.01
N SER A 156 24.83 23.64 -2.25
CA SER A 156 23.97 22.85 -3.14
C SER A 156 24.59 21.52 -3.59
N VAL A 157 25.91 21.47 -3.81
CA VAL A 157 26.61 20.28 -4.33
C VAL A 157 26.98 19.28 -3.22
N TYR A 158 27.14 19.75 -1.98
CA TYR A 158 27.56 18.88 -0.88
C TYR A 158 26.40 18.03 -0.30
N ASN A 159 25.14 18.36 -0.59
CA ASN A 159 23.99 17.84 0.17
C ASN A 159 23.38 16.52 -0.33
N ILE A 160 23.38 16.21 -1.63
CA ILE A 160 22.82 14.92 -2.11
C ILE A 160 23.66 13.73 -1.62
N VAL A 161 24.95 13.98 -1.39
CA VAL A 161 25.92 12.99 -0.86
C VAL A 161 26.14 13.16 0.65
N SER A 162 25.65 14.25 1.27
CA SER A 162 25.73 14.44 2.71
C SER A 162 24.69 13.57 3.43
N VAL A 163 24.99 13.29 4.69
CA VAL A 163 24.07 12.69 5.65
C VAL A 163 22.74 13.47 5.72
N ALA A 164 22.76 14.81 5.53
CA ALA A 164 21.57 15.64 5.61
C ALA A 164 20.62 15.46 4.42
N GLY A 165 21.11 15.40 3.17
CA GLY A 165 20.23 15.14 2.01
C GLY A 165 19.70 13.70 1.98
N PHE A 166 20.44 12.73 2.53
CA PHE A 166 19.92 11.38 2.74
C PHE A 166 18.69 11.37 3.66
N PHE A 167 18.78 12.02 4.83
CA PHE A 167 17.66 12.12 5.75
C PHE A 167 16.49 12.87 5.13
N GLN A 168 16.77 13.93 4.38
CA GLN A 168 15.77 14.74 3.70
C GLN A 168 14.90 13.94 2.72
N LEU A 169 15.49 13.00 1.98
CA LEU A 169 14.79 12.14 1.02
C LEU A 169 14.17 10.89 1.65
N THR A 170 14.79 10.33 2.70
CA THR A 170 14.33 9.07 3.29
C THR A 170 13.25 9.24 4.35
N ILE A 171 13.30 10.30 5.17
CA ILE A 171 12.28 10.60 6.21
C ILE A 171 10.84 10.57 5.67
N PRO A 172 10.49 11.23 4.56
CA PRO A 172 9.11 11.20 4.05
C PRO A 172 8.67 9.79 3.65
N ILE A 173 9.59 8.98 3.10
CA ILE A 173 9.29 7.59 2.72
C ILE A 173 9.03 6.74 3.97
N TRP A 174 9.82 6.94 5.04
CA TRP A 174 9.58 6.27 6.33
C TRP A 174 8.22 6.65 6.92
N ILE A 175 7.87 7.94 6.92
CA ILE A 175 6.58 8.42 7.43
C ILE A 175 5.43 7.79 6.63
N ALA A 176 5.53 7.76 5.30
CA ALA A 176 4.54 7.13 4.44
C ALA A 176 4.41 5.62 4.72
N LEU A 177 5.53 4.92 4.91
CA LEU A 177 5.56 3.51 5.27
C LEU A 177 4.86 3.25 6.61
N PHE A 178 5.16 4.05 7.65
CA PHE A 178 4.47 3.91 8.94
C PHE A 178 2.97 4.17 8.82
N TYR A 179 2.57 5.20 8.08
CA TYR A 179 1.16 5.52 7.85
C TYR A 179 0.41 4.37 7.14
N THR A 180 1.00 3.78 6.10
CA THR A 180 0.37 2.68 5.35
C THR A 180 0.23 1.41 6.20
N ILE A 181 1.21 1.09 7.05
CA ILE A 181 1.14 -0.01 8.01
C ILE A 181 0.00 0.22 9.02
N ILE A 182 -0.06 1.41 9.63
CA ILE A 182 -1.09 1.73 10.62
C ILE A 182 -2.48 1.61 9.98
N THR A 183 -2.67 2.20 8.79
CA THR A 183 -3.95 2.14 8.07
C THR A 183 -4.35 0.71 7.73
N GLY A 184 -3.40 -0.11 7.29
CA GLY A 184 -3.63 -1.53 7.01
C GLY A 184 -4.02 -2.32 8.26
N ALA A 185 -3.33 -2.09 9.38
CA ALA A 185 -3.62 -2.72 10.65
C ALA A 185 -5.02 -2.34 11.19
N VAL A 186 -5.38 -1.06 11.09
CA VAL A 186 -6.71 -0.55 11.46
C VAL A 186 -7.80 -1.22 10.62
N CYS A 187 -7.62 -1.27 9.29
CA CYS A 187 -8.59 -1.91 8.40
C CYS A 187 -8.75 -3.40 8.71
N PHE A 188 -7.64 -4.10 8.99
CA PHE A 188 -7.68 -5.51 9.38
C PHE A 188 -8.42 -5.72 10.71
N TYR A 189 -8.12 -4.91 11.73
CA TYR A 189 -8.77 -4.98 13.03
C TYR A 189 -10.28 -4.76 12.95
N PHE A 190 -10.73 -3.71 12.24
CA PHE A 190 -12.15 -3.44 12.06
C PHE A 190 -12.86 -4.54 11.27
N THR A 191 -12.22 -5.07 10.23
CA THR A 191 -12.80 -6.18 9.44
C THR A 191 -12.99 -7.42 10.31
N LYS A 192 -11.98 -7.79 11.12
CA LYS A 192 -12.06 -8.91 12.06
C LYS A 192 -13.22 -8.71 13.05
N LYS A 193 -13.31 -7.54 13.69
CA LYS A 193 -14.36 -7.23 14.67
C LYS A 193 -15.77 -7.30 14.08
N LEU A 194 -15.94 -6.89 12.83
CA LEU A 194 -17.22 -6.89 12.13
C LEU A 194 -17.64 -8.32 11.75
N LEU A 195 -16.69 -9.18 11.36
CA LEU A 195 -16.93 -10.60 11.08
C LEU A 195 -17.26 -11.39 12.35
N GLU A 196 -16.56 -11.15 13.47
CA GLU A 196 -16.85 -11.82 14.76
C GLU A 196 -18.25 -11.49 15.30
N LYS A 197 -18.71 -10.25 15.13
CA LYS A 197 -20.09 -9.86 15.52
C LYS A 197 -21.18 -10.57 14.71
N ARG A 198 -20.93 -10.88 13.43
CA ARG A 198 -21.86 -11.65 12.59
C ARG A 198 -21.85 -13.13 12.95
N LEU A 199 -20.72 -13.64 13.44
CA LEU A 199 -20.55 -15.02 13.89
C LEU A 199 -21.32 -15.34 15.17
N ASN A 200 -21.43 -14.36 16.08
CA ASN A 200 -22.09 -14.52 17.38
C ASN A 200 -23.59 -14.17 17.37
N LEU A 201 -24.21 -14.06 16.19
CA LEU A 201 -25.67 -13.98 16.09
C LEU A 201 -26.22 -15.42 16.06
N PRO A 202 -26.94 -15.87 17.10
CA PRO A 202 -27.64 -17.15 17.08
C PRO A 202 -28.74 -17.19 16.03
#